data_AF-X6K3S7-F1
#
_entry.id   AF-X6K3S7-F1
#
_cell.length_a   1.000
_cell.length_b   1.000
_cell.length_c   1.000
_cell.angle_alpha   90.00
_cell.angle_beta   90.00
_cell.angle_gamma   90.00
#
_symmetry.space_group_name_H-M   'P 1'
#
loop_
_entity.id
_entity.type
_entity.pdbx_description
1 polymer ?
#
loop_
_entity_poly.entity_id
_entity_poly.type
_entity_poly.pdbx_seq_one_letter_code
_entity_poly.pdbx_strand_id
1 'polypeptide(L)'
;MSDMRPSALIGCSETISRLVPHPADALIGISLSSFIAGERSFATLFEPGDRRSLQSFFWNNGKLIISYLVNLVPRFETFTPDRQEWTRRALYSVPTEVTVHLRSLDAEHHETNGEVLISDQDPITPPQLFLLDLNAGRLSALQ
;
A
#
# COMPACT_ATOMS: atom_id res chain seq x y z
N MET A 1 44.55 -29.51 -36.18
CA MET A 1 43.45 -28.81 -36.86
C MET A 1 42.32 -28.69 -35.86
N SER A 2 42.05 -27.45 -35.44
CA SER A 2 41.01 -26.90 -34.54
C SER A 2 40.55 -27.71 -33.31
N ASP A 3 40.73 -27.27 -32.07
CA ASP A 3 40.35 -26.00 -31.41
C ASP A 3 38.88 -25.95 -30.95
N MET A 4 38.72 -25.37 -29.75
CA MET A 4 37.51 -24.84 -29.10
C MET A 4 36.76 -25.70 -28.06
N ARG A 5 37.20 -25.59 -26.80
CA ARG A 5 36.30 -25.34 -25.64
C ARG A 5 36.10 -23.82 -25.51
N PRO A 6 34.94 -23.32 -25.04
CA PRO A 6 34.77 -23.01 -23.60
C PRO A 6 33.38 -23.46 -23.08
N SER A 7 33.25 -24.04 -21.88
CA SER A 7 33.26 -23.41 -20.54
C SER A 7 31.95 -22.69 -20.17
N ALA A 8 31.50 -22.96 -18.93
CA ALA A 8 30.45 -22.29 -18.13
C ALA A 8 28.98 -22.75 -18.30
N LEU A 9 28.64 -23.86 -17.63
CA LEU A 9 27.29 -24.13 -17.10
C LEU A 9 27.28 -24.08 -15.56
N ILE A 10 28.05 -23.16 -14.98
CA ILE A 10 28.04 -22.89 -13.54
C ILE A 10 27.25 -21.58 -13.35
N GLY A 11 26.11 -21.62 -12.66
CA GLY A 11 25.65 -20.44 -11.91
C GLY A 11 24.17 -20.04 -11.93
N CYS A 12 23.24 -20.72 -12.61
CA CYS A 12 21.84 -20.25 -12.63
C CYS A 12 20.88 -20.93 -11.65
N SER A 13 21.27 -22.01 -10.95
CA SER A 13 20.33 -22.76 -10.10
C SER A 13 20.26 -22.29 -8.64
N GLU A 14 21.29 -21.63 -8.11
CA GLU A 14 21.34 -21.26 -6.68
C GLU A 14 20.75 -19.88 -6.37
N THR A 15 20.61 -19.00 -7.35
CA THR A 15 20.09 -17.63 -7.14
C THR A 15 18.55 -17.58 -7.15
N ILE A 16 17.88 -18.54 -7.78
CA ILE A 16 16.40 -18.56 -7.88
C ILE A 16 15.75 -19.00 -6.55
N SER A 17 16.48 -19.69 -5.66
CA SER A 17 15.95 -20.22 -4.40
C SER A 17 15.68 -19.17 -3.30
N ARG A 18 15.88 -17.87 -3.57
CA ARG A 18 15.65 -16.79 -2.58
C ARG A 18 14.56 -15.78 -2.95
N LEU A 19 13.92 -15.91 -4.11
CA LEU A 19 12.82 -15.04 -4.49
C LEU A 19 11.52 -15.57 -3.89
N VAL A 20 10.95 -14.84 -2.94
CA VAL A 20 9.59 -15.11 -2.47
C VAL A 20 8.64 -14.69 -3.59
N PRO A 21 7.84 -15.63 -4.17
CA PRO A 21 6.88 -15.27 -5.20
C PRO A 21 5.76 -14.43 -4.58
N HIS A 22 5.40 -13.33 -5.23
CA HIS A 22 4.26 -12.51 -4.87
C HIS A 22 3.12 -12.76 -5.87
N PRO A 23 1.87 -12.91 -5.42
CA PRO A 23 0.75 -13.08 -6.34
C PRO A 23 0.56 -11.83 -7.19
N ALA A 24 -0.04 -11.99 -8.38
CA ALA A 24 -0.50 -10.88 -9.18
C ALA A 24 -1.42 -9.97 -8.33
N ASP A 25 -1.34 -8.66 -8.52
CA ASP A 25 -2.09 -7.64 -7.78
C ASP A 25 -1.73 -7.48 -6.28
N ALA A 26 -0.62 -8.09 -5.82
CA ALA A 26 -0.04 -7.78 -4.52
C ALA A 26 0.59 -6.38 -4.50
N LEU A 27 0.45 -5.67 -3.38
CA LEU A 27 1.25 -4.48 -3.09
C LEU A 27 2.44 -4.88 -2.23
N ILE A 28 3.64 -4.61 -2.72
CA ILE A 28 4.90 -4.92 -2.07
C ILE A 28 5.70 -3.64 -1.79
N GLY A 29 6.50 -3.65 -0.73
CA GLY A 29 7.33 -2.51 -0.31
C GLY A 29 8.75 -2.91 0.05
N ILE A 30 9.70 -2.05 -0.25
CA ILE A 30 11.11 -2.16 0.14
C ILE A 30 11.66 -0.74 0.32
N SER A 31 12.68 -0.57 1.18
CA SER A 31 13.41 0.69 1.24
C SER A 31 14.16 0.94 -0.07
N LEU A 32 14.23 2.20 -0.51
CA LEU A 32 14.96 2.56 -1.73
C LEU A 32 16.45 2.20 -1.62
N SER A 33 17.06 2.43 -0.46
CA SER A 33 18.47 2.12 -0.20
C SER A 33 18.76 0.62 -0.31
N SER A 34 17.94 -0.24 0.29
CA SER A 34 18.07 -1.70 0.17
C SER A 34 17.88 -2.17 -1.26
N PHE A 35 16.88 -1.63 -1.97
CA PHE A 35 16.65 -1.97 -3.38
C PHE A 35 17.85 -1.63 -4.27
N ILE A 36 18.42 -0.43 -4.10
CA ILE A 36 19.63 0.03 -4.82
C ILE A 36 20.85 -0.82 -4.44
N ALA A 37 20.98 -1.22 -3.17
CA ALA A 37 22.03 -2.12 -2.71
C ALA A 37 21.90 -3.56 -3.25
N GLY A 38 20.84 -3.86 -4.00
CA GLY A 38 20.62 -5.17 -4.64
C GLY A 38 19.76 -6.12 -3.81
N GLU A 39 19.26 -5.71 -2.65
CA GLU A 39 18.35 -6.53 -1.86
C GLU A 39 17.00 -6.72 -2.57
N ARG A 40 16.38 -7.89 -2.37
CA ARG A 40 15.07 -8.25 -2.94
C ARG A 40 14.12 -8.81 -1.87
N SER A 41 14.37 -8.48 -0.61
CA SER A 41 13.50 -8.83 0.51
C SER A 41 12.36 -7.82 0.60
N PHE A 42 11.30 -8.02 -0.19
CA PHE A 42 10.12 -7.17 -0.17
C PHE A 42 9.18 -7.55 0.96
N ALA A 43 8.64 -6.56 1.66
CA ALA A 43 7.49 -6.72 2.54
C ALA A 43 6.21 -6.79 1.69
N THR A 44 5.31 -7.73 1.99
CA THR A 44 3.97 -7.74 1.40
C THR A 44 3.05 -6.85 2.23
N LEU A 45 2.58 -5.75 1.63
CA LEU A 45 1.73 -4.75 2.28
C LEU A 45 0.24 -5.02 2.02
N PHE A 46 -0.07 -5.62 0.87
CA PHE A 46 -1.39 -6.13 0.55
C PHE A 46 -1.27 -7.42 -0.25
N GLU A 47 -2.09 -8.41 0.11
CA GLU A 47 -2.24 -9.67 -0.60
C GLU A 47 -3.69 -9.80 -1.10
N PRO A 48 -3.91 -9.98 -2.41
CA PRO A 48 -5.23 -10.17 -2.98
C PRO A 48 -5.80 -11.54 -2.60
N GLY A 49 -7.09 -11.72 -2.86
CA GLY A 49 -7.78 -13.00 -2.71
C GLY A 49 -9.08 -13.01 -3.47
N ASP A 50 -9.79 -14.13 -3.48
CA ASP A 50 -11.00 -14.36 -4.31
C ASP A 50 -12.03 -13.22 -4.27
N ARG A 51 -12.16 -12.56 -3.12
CA ARG A 51 -13.11 -11.45 -2.89
C ARG A 51 -12.42 -10.25 -2.27
N ARG A 52 -11.11 -10.13 -2.45
CA ARG A 52 -10.27 -9.09 -1.87
C ARG A 52 -9.44 -8.41 -2.96
N SER A 53 -9.64 -7.11 -3.16
CA SER A 53 -8.98 -6.34 -4.22
C SER A 53 -8.43 -5.01 -3.71
N LEU A 54 -7.23 -4.65 -4.16
CA LEU A 54 -6.64 -3.33 -3.91
C LEU A 54 -7.39 -2.28 -4.73
N GLN A 55 -7.75 -1.15 -4.11
CA GLN A 55 -8.35 -0.01 -4.82
C GLN A 55 -7.36 1.12 -5.04
N SER A 56 -6.65 1.52 -4.00
CA SER A 56 -5.71 2.63 -4.06
C SER A 56 -4.72 2.58 -2.90
N PHE A 57 -3.62 3.30 -3.05
CA PHE A 57 -2.71 3.61 -1.97
C PHE A 57 -2.10 4.99 -2.20
N PHE A 58 -1.78 5.69 -1.12
CA PHE A 58 -1.10 6.99 -1.19
C PHE A 58 -0.34 7.28 0.11
N TRP A 59 0.64 8.17 0.03
CA TRP A 59 1.40 8.60 1.19
C TRP A 59 0.84 9.90 1.76
N ASN A 60 0.80 10.01 3.09
CA ASN A 60 0.48 11.24 3.79
C ASN A 60 1.21 11.26 5.15
N ASN A 61 1.96 12.33 5.42
CA ASN A 61 2.72 12.56 6.64
C ASN A 61 3.55 11.34 7.08
N GLY A 62 4.34 10.79 6.14
CA GLY A 62 5.21 9.63 6.39
C GLY A 62 4.49 8.29 6.60
N LYS A 63 3.16 8.23 6.44
CA LYS A 63 2.37 6.99 6.51
C LYS A 63 1.87 6.63 5.12
N LEU A 64 1.92 5.34 4.79
CA LEU A 64 1.26 4.80 3.61
C LEU A 64 -0.17 4.39 4.00
N ILE A 65 -1.15 4.89 3.27
CA ILE A 65 -2.55 4.53 3.43
C ILE A 65 -2.93 3.61 2.28
N ILE A 66 -3.61 2.52 2.58
CA ILE A 66 -4.10 1.54 1.61
C ILE A 66 -5.62 1.44 1.75
N SER A 67 -6.31 1.55 0.62
CA SER A 67 -7.74 1.25 0.48
C SER A 67 -7.91 -0.03 -0.32
N TYR A 68 -8.68 -0.96 0.23
CA TYR A 68 -8.98 -2.23 -0.43
C TYR A 68 -10.42 -2.65 -0.16
N LEU A 69 -10.95 -3.54 -0.98
CA LEU A 69 -12.29 -4.09 -0.82
C LEU A 69 -12.21 -5.51 -0.28
N VAL A 70 -13.17 -5.88 0.55
CA VAL A 70 -13.50 -7.28 0.87
C VAL A 70 -14.99 -7.46 0.61
N ASN A 71 -15.38 -8.30 -0.36
CA ASN A 71 -16.77 -8.41 -0.81
C ASN A 71 -17.40 -7.06 -1.19
N LEU A 72 -16.63 -6.20 -1.88
CA LEU A 72 -17.02 -4.82 -2.23
C LEU A 72 -17.24 -3.87 -1.02
N VAL A 73 -16.93 -4.31 0.19
CA VAL A 73 -16.95 -3.48 1.40
C VAL A 73 -15.57 -2.83 1.56
N PRO A 74 -15.47 -1.49 1.59
CA PRO A 74 -14.19 -0.81 1.76
C PRO A 74 -13.55 -1.07 3.13
N ARG A 75 -12.23 -1.21 3.10
CA ARG A 75 -11.35 -1.41 4.24
C ARG A 75 -10.13 -0.53 4.06
N PHE A 76 -9.65 0.02 5.18
CA PHE A 76 -8.60 1.02 5.17
C PHE A 76 -7.55 0.71 6.22
N GLU A 77 -6.28 0.80 5.80
CA GLU A 77 -5.14 0.53 6.66
C GLU A 77 -4.06 1.59 6.47
N THR A 78 -3.33 1.85 7.55
CA THR A 78 -2.12 2.66 7.55
C THR A 78 -0.93 1.79 7.85
N PHE A 79 0.17 2.10 7.17
CA PHE A 79 1.46 1.48 7.33
C PHE A 79 2.47 2.56 7.65
N THR A 80 3.11 2.46 8.81
CA THR A 80 4.22 3.32 9.19
C THR A 80 5.53 2.56 8.94
N PRO A 81 6.40 3.02 8.05
CA PRO A 81 7.69 2.39 7.83
C PRO A 81 8.59 2.60 9.06
N ASP A 82 9.22 1.52 9.50
CA ASP A 82 10.38 1.50 10.40
C ASP A 82 11.60 0.95 9.62
N ARG A 83 12.79 0.96 10.21
CA ARG A 83 14.08 0.68 9.54
C ARG A 83 14.07 -0.59 8.68
N GLN A 84 13.35 -1.62 9.09
CA GLN A 84 13.22 -2.88 8.34
C GLN A 84 11.81 -3.49 8.40
N GLU A 85 10.87 -2.85 9.11
CA GLU A 85 9.54 -3.40 9.36
C GLU A 85 8.47 -2.36 9.09
N TRP A 86 7.22 -2.81 8.93
CA TRP A 86 6.07 -1.94 8.78
C TRP A 86 5.13 -2.12 9.95
N THR A 87 4.81 -1.03 10.63
CA THR A 87 3.73 -1.04 11.63
C THR A 87 2.40 -0.85 10.92
N ARG A 88 1.57 -1.90 10.91
CA ARG A 88 0.22 -1.90 10.32
C ARG A 88 -0.83 -1.49 11.35
N ARG A 89 -1.76 -0.60 10.97
CA ARG A 89 -2.92 -0.22 11.79
C ARG A 89 -4.16 -0.02 10.93
N ALA A 90 -5.28 -0.63 11.31
CA ALA A 90 -6.56 -0.40 10.66
C ALA A 90 -7.15 0.99 11.02
N LEU A 91 -7.82 1.61 10.06
CA LEU A 91 -8.54 2.87 10.25
C LEU A 91 -10.02 2.62 10.53
N TYR A 92 -10.35 2.42 11.80
CA TYR A 92 -11.72 2.11 12.24
C TYR A 92 -12.65 3.33 12.28
N SER A 93 -12.12 4.55 12.18
CA SER A 93 -12.90 5.79 12.23
C SER A 93 -13.64 6.11 10.93
N VAL A 94 -13.46 5.29 9.89
CA VAL A 94 -14.04 5.52 8.56
C VAL A 94 -15.23 4.58 8.36
N PRO A 95 -16.40 5.08 7.91
CA PRO A 95 -17.55 4.24 7.57
C PRO A 95 -17.18 3.16 6.56
N THR A 96 -17.77 1.96 6.67
CA THR A 96 -17.47 0.84 5.76
C THR A 96 -18.69 0.30 5.03
N GLU A 97 -19.89 0.77 5.38
CA GLU A 97 -21.17 0.30 4.87
C GLU A 97 -21.58 1.00 3.55
N VAL A 98 -20.85 2.04 3.18
CA VAL A 98 -21.07 2.93 2.04
C VAL A 98 -19.84 2.96 1.14
N THR A 99 -19.95 3.56 -0.05
CA THR A 99 -18.78 3.72 -0.91
C THR A 99 -17.93 4.87 -0.37
N VAL A 100 -16.71 4.56 0.06
CA VAL A 100 -15.81 5.57 0.64
C VAL A 100 -14.52 5.66 -0.16
N HIS A 101 -14.13 6.89 -0.49
CA HIS A 101 -12.86 7.20 -1.12
C HIS A 101 -12.00 8.08 -0.21
N LEU A 102 -10.77 7.63 0.05
CA LEU A 102 -9.75 8.40 0.77
C LEU A 102 -8.77 9.03 -0.23
N ARG A 103 -8.42 10.28 0.03
CA ARG A 103 -7.36 10.99 -0.69
C ARG A 103 -6.60 11.92 0.23
N SER A 104 -5.33 12.17 -0.08
CA SER A 104 -4.60 13.28 0.55
C SER A 104 -5.35 14.60 0.33
N LEU A 105 -5.41 15.45 1.36
CA LEU A 105 -5.87 16.82 1.23
C LEU A 105 -4.87 17.61 0.36
N ASP A 106 -3.58 17.51 0.72
CA ASP A 106 -2.50 18.19 0.03
C ASP A 106 -2.13 17.50 -1.28
N ALA A 107 -1.76 18.29 -2.28
CA ALA A 107 -1.36 17.81 -3.60
C ALA A 107 0.06 17.24 -3.56
N GLU A 108 0.98 17.91 -2.86
CA GLU A 108 2.38 17.54 -2.81
C GLU A 108 2.72 16.77 -1.53
N HIS A 109 3.51 15.71 -1.66
CA HIS A 109 3.81 14.83 -0.52
C HIS A 109 4.49 15.56 0.65
N HIS A 110 5.33 16.56 0.36
CA HIS A 110 6.06 17.31 1.39
C HIS A 110 5.20 18.32 2.15
N GLU A 111 4.00 18.63 1.65
CA GLU A 111 3.03 19.52 2.31
C GLU A 111 2.11 18.73 3.26
N THR A 112 2.06 17.40 3.11
CA THR A 112 1.16 16.54 3.88
C THR A 112 1.39 16.61 5.38
N ASN A 113 0.30 16.83 6.13
CA ASN A 113 0.34 17.08 7.58
C ASN A 113 -0.42 16.02 8.42
N GLY A 114 -1.00 15.00 7.78
CA GLY A 114 -1.85 13.98 8.40
C GLY A 114 -3.33 14.12 8.07
N GLU A 115 -3.72 15.19 7.36
CA GLU A 115 -5.09 15.44 6.94
C GLU A 115 -5.43 14.66 5.66
N VAL A 116 -6.52 13.90 5.74
CA VAL A 116 -7.04 13.06 4.67
C VAL A 116 -8.48 13.46 4.41
N LEU A 117 -8.80 13.74 3.16
CA LEU A 117 -10.17 13.93 2.71
C LEU A 117 -10.84 12.58 2.52
N ILE A 118 -12.05 12.47 3.02
CA ILE A 118 -12.93 11.32 2.87
C ILE A 118 -14.17 11.79 2.10
N SER A 119 -14.45 11.13 0.99
CA SER A 119 -15.72 11.27 0.27
C SER A 119 -16.56 10.04 0.55
N ASP A 120 -17.68 10.25 1.22
CA ASP A 120 -18.74 9.27 1.41
C ASP A 120 -19.75 9.41 0.28
N GLN A 121 -20.00 8.31 -0.43
CA GLN A 121 -20.95 8.21 -1.52
C GLN A 121 -21.91 7.04 -1.26
N ASP A 122 -23.17 7.40 -1.15
CA ASP A 122 -24.29 6.47 -1.05
C ASP A 122 -25.28 6.77 -2.19
N PRO A 123 -25.89 5.75 -2.84
CA PRO A 123 -26.79 5.98 -3.97
C PRO A 123 -28.03 6.83 -3.66
N ILE A 124 -28.45 6.88 -2.40
CA ILE A 124 -29.70 7.53 -1.97
C ILE A 124 -29.48 8.72 -1.02
N THR A 125 -28.22 9.00 -0.67
CA THR A 125 -27.81 10.11 0.21
C THR A 125 -26.82 11.00 -0.54
N PRO A 126 -27.02 12.34 -0.54
CA PRO A 126 -26.06 13.25 -1.17
C PRO A 126 -24.62 13.03 -0.65
N PRO A 127 -23.59 13.13 -1.52
CA PRO A 127 -22.21 12.94 -1.11
C PRO A 127 -21.81 13.85 0.05
N GLN A 128 -21.09 13.29 1.02
CA GLN A 128 -20.56 14.03 2.16
C GLN A 128 -19.03 14.05 2.11
N LEU A 129 -18.45 15.16 2.57
CA LEU A 129 -17.02 15.32 2.72
C LEU A 129 -16.65 15.40 4.19
N PHE A 130 -15.62 14.66 4.55
CA PHE A 130 -15.04 14.70 5.88
C PHE A 130 -13.53 14.90 5.80
N LEU A 131 -12.99 15.46 6.87
CA LEU A 131 -11.57 15.59 7.12
C LEU A 131 -11.18 14.65 8.26
N LEU A 132 -10.28 13.73 7.98
CA LEU A 132 -9.67 12.83 8.96
C LEU A 132 -8.27 13.32 9.31
N ASP A 133 -8.01 13.51 10.59
CA ASP A 133 -6.66 13.67 11.13
C ASP A 133 -6.09 12.29 11.51
N LEU A 134 -5.13 11.79 10.74
CA LEU A 134 -4.47 10.49 10.97
C LEU A 134 -3.61 10.43 12.24
N ASN A 135 -3.28 11.57 12.83
CA ASN A 135 -2.46 11.66 14.03
C ASN A 135 -3.34 11.62 15.28
N ALA A 136 -4.47 12.33 15.25
CA ALA A 136 -5.45 12.35 16.34
C ALA A 136 -6.53 11.26 16.24
N GLY A 137 -6.69 10.62 15.08
CA GLY A 137 -7.80 9.69 14.82
C GLY A 137 -9.17 10.36 14.82
N ARG A 138 -9.21 11.67 14.52
CA ARG A 138 -10.42 12.50 14.62
C ARG A 138 -11.02 12.74 13.24
N LEU A 139 -12.31 12.50 13.11
CA LEU A 139 -13.10 12.77 11.91
C LEU A 139 -13.96 14.02 12.12
N SER A 140 -13.96 14.94 11.15
CA SER A 140 -14.77 16.17 11.18
C SER A 140 -15.47 16.36 9.84
N ALA A 141 -16.74 16.75 9.83
CA ALA A 141 -17.45 17.06 8.59
C ALA A 141 -16.95 18.39 7.99
N LEU A 142 -16.79 18.43 6.67
CA LEU A 142 -16.58 19.67 5.91
C LEU A 142 -17.95 20.14 5.42
N GLN A 143 -18.52 21.12 6.12
CA GLN A 143 -19.83 21.71 5.81
C GLN A 143 -19.76 22.68 4.64
#